data_AF-A0A7S0J9S4-F1
#
_entry.id   AF-A0A7S0J9S4-F1
#
_cell.length_a   1.000
_cell.length_b   1.000
_cell.length_c   1.000
_cell.angle_alpha   90.00
_cell.angle_beta   90.00
_cell.angle_gamma   90.00
#
_symmetry.space_group_name_H-M   'P 1'
#
loop_
_entity.id
_entity.type
_entity.pdbx_description
1 polymer ?
#
loop_
_entity_poly.entity_id
_entity_poly.type
_entity_poly.pdbx_seq_one_letter_code
_entity_poly.pdbx_strand_id
1 'polypeptide(L)'
;RVADQYGLAALSMWSALYDRAKREGGGQCPCGQKRNVSLAYVPTDCLHPTKAPLGPKFMADVLQNWMSLARAKLSAPRAEARHSISRLARDKNLPLPPALFGAEGSVAASGARCYGFGHLLNHHGDIDTSRTLRGLPWRTAFCTRDGGCANHDLRVRCDVAKVLASPPPVWFYCANTLSSPPKRDPGVVGLRPGAQLYLPIDTRVVSSGSAENAASTPVIISLVYLASFQGMGIARVSCVSGCSCPRAMIDAHRPPSSGERGVSVHLTYSFKALGAVENCKVQVAISKNTSSLGGHKFKLFQLAVKAP
;
A
#
# COMPACT_ATOMS: atom_id res chain seq x y z
N ARG A 1 -8.17 -11.85 17.29
CA ARG A 1 -9.28 -12.11 16.35
C ARG A 1 -8.79 -12.89 15.13
N VAL A 2 -8.01 -12.27 14.23
CA VAL A 2 -7.46 -12.97 13.04
C VAL A 2 -6.63 -14.20 13.43
N ALA A 3 -5.70 -14.08 14.38
CA ALA A 3 -4.91 -15.22 14.84
C ALA A 3 -5.82 -16.35 15.38
N ASP A 4 -6.75 -16.02 16.27
CA ASP A 4 -7.72 -16.96 16.86
C ASP A 4 -8.57 -17.68 15.79
N GLN A 5 -9.05 -16.95 14.77
CA GLN A 5 -9.83 -17.48 13.65
C GLN A 5 -9.10 -18.58 12.87
N TYR A 6 -7.76 -18.55 12.87
CA TYR A 6 -6.90 -19.51 12.16
C TYR A 6 -6.11 -20.43 13.10
N GLY A 7 -6.43 -20.45 14.39
CA GLY A 7 -5.69 -21.23 15.39
C GLY A 7 -4.21 -20.84 15.51
N LEU A 8 -3.82 -19.66 15.03
CA LEU A 8 -2.44 -19.19 15.04
C LEU A 8 -2.05 -18.74 16.44
N ALA A 9 -0.92 -19.24 16.92
CA ALA A 9 -0.37 -18.81 18.19
C ALA A 9 0.19 -17.37 18.05
N ALA A 10 -0.36 -16.44 18.82
CA ALA A 10 0.01 -15.03 18.81
C ALA A 10 0.59 -14.58 20.16
N LEU A 11 1.47 -13.59 20.10
CA LEU A 11 2.12 -12.98 21.26
C LEU A 11 1.96 -11.46 21.19
N SER A 12 1.50 -10.85 22.29
CA SER A 12 1.23 -9.41 22.38
C SER A 12 2.19 -8.76 23.38
N MET A 13 3.12 -7.94 22.87
CA MET A 13 3.99 -7.12 23.73
C MET A 13 3.19 -6.10 24.53
N TRP A 14 2.06 -5.63 24.00
CA TRP A 14 1.15 -4.77 24.75
C TRP A 14 0.66 -5.46 26.02
N SER A 15 0.18 -6.71 25.93
CA SER A 15 -0.27 -7.47 27.11
C SER A 15 0.89 -7.74 28.07
N ALA A 16 2.05 -8.19 27.57
CA ALA A 16 3.21 -8.48 28.40
C ALA A 16 3.74 -7.24 29.18
N LEU A 17 3.75 -6.06 28.55
CA LEU A 17 4.09 -4.80 29.19
C LEU A 17 2.97 -4.31 30.12
N TYR A 18 1.71 -4.41 29.71
CA TYR A 18 0.54 -3.93 30.46
C TYR A 18 0.29 -4.72 31.75
N ASP A 19 0.40 -6.04 31.72
CA ASP A 19 0.22 -6.88 32.90
C ASP A 19 1.40 -6.76 33.86
N ARG A 20 2.57 -6.32 33.39
CA ARG A 20 3.70 -5.92 34.23
C ARG A 20 3.46 -4.54 34.84
N ALA A 21 3.06 -3.55 34.02
CA ALA A 21 2.69 -2.20 34.44
C ALA A 21 1.68 -2.20 35.59
N LYS A 22 0.63 -2.99 35.43
CA LYS A 22 -0.47 -3.10 36.40
C LYS A 22 -0.03 -3.72 37.74
N ARG A 23 1.04 -4.54 37.74
CA ARG A 23 1.60 -5.16 38.95
C ARG A 23 2.64 -4.28 39.66
N GLU A 24 3.37 -3.42 38.94
CA GLU A 24 4.50 -2.65 39.47
C GLU A 24 4.14 -1.27 40.08
N GLY A 25 2.88 -0.82 40.02
CA GLY A 25 2.35 0.21 40.93
C GLY A 25 2.75 1.69 40.71
N GLY A 26 3.86 2.03 40.02
CA GLY A 26 4.27 3.42 39.65
C GLY A 26 5.12 3.49 38.35
N GLY A 27 5.19 4.57 37.56
CA GLY A 27 4.49 5.89 37.52
C GLY A 27 4.29 6.40 36.06
N GLN A 28 3.65 7.56 35.84
CA GLN A 28 3.13 8.05 34.53
C GLN A 28 4.11 8.00 33.34
N CYS A 29 3.70 7.34 32.24
CA CYS A 29 4.45 7.26 30.98
C CYS A 29 4.72 8.64 30.33
N PRO A 30 5.92 8.87 29.77
CA PRO A 30 6.23 10.05 28.94
C PRO A 30 5.30 10.22 27.74
N CYS A 31 4.70 9.14 27.26
CA CYS A 31 3.71 9.10 26.18
C CYS A 31 2.34 9.74 26.50
N GLY A 32 2.18 10.42 27.65
CA GLY A 32 0.91 11.01 28.07
C GLY A 32 -0.15 9.99 28.53
N GLN A 33 0.07 8.68 28.34
CA GLN A 33 -0.78 7.66 28.95
C GLN A 33 -0.51 7.57 30.46
N LYS A 34 -1.54 7.78 31.28
CA LYS A 34 -1.51 7.65 32.75
C LYS A 34 -1.29 6.19 33.19
N ARG A 35 -0.08 5.65 33.00
CA ARG A 35 0.26 4.25 33.32
C ARG A 35 1.68 4.09 33.81
N ASN A 36 1.83 3.07 34.66
CA ASN A 36 2.89 2.88 35.62
C ASN A 36 3.87 1.80 35.13
N VAL A 37 4.96 2.18 34.46
CA VAL A 37 5.99 1.25 33.98
C VAL A 37 7.37 1.82 34.20
N SER A 38 8.33 1.00 34.62
CA SER A 38 9.73 1.39 34.63
C SER A 38 10.23 1.79 33.23
N LEU A 39 10.76 3.02 33.13
CA LEU A 39 11.39 3.58 31.93
C LEU A 39 12.59 2.76 31.42
N ALA A 40 13.10 1.83 32.22
CA ALA A 40 14.13 0.90 31.77
C ALA A 40 13.63 -0.02 30.64
N TYR A 41 12.33 -0.33 30.60
CA TYR A 41 11.72 -1.23 29.60
C TYR A 41 10.91 -0.50 28.53
N VAL A 42 10.33 0.67 28.84
CA VAL A 42 9.53 1.46 27.89
C VAL A 42 10.42 2.52 27.24
N PRO A 43 10.54 2.53 25.89
CA PRO A 43 11.42 3.47 25.21
C PRO A 43 10.93 4.91 25.35
N THR A 44 11.87 5.86 25.35
CA THR A 44 11.57 7.30 25.45
C THR A 44 10.75 7.84 24.28
N ASP A 45 10.84 7.20 23.11
CA ASP A 45 9.97 7.47 21.95
C ASP A 45 8.72 6.58 21.88
N CYS A 46 8.53 5.73 22.89
CA CYS A 46 7.43 4.80 23.09
C CYS A 46 7.13 3.84 21.91
N LEU A 47 8.09 3.65 21.00
CA LEU A 47 7.94 2.82 19.81
C LEU A 47 9.14 1.91 19.52
N HIS A 48 10.37 2.35 19.74
CA HIS A 48 11.57 1.60 19.37
C HIS A 48 12.23 0.99 20.61
N PRO A 49 12.20 -0.34 20.84
CA PRO A 49 12.76 -0.94 22.05
C PRO A 49 14.21 -0.56 22.31
N THR A 50 15.01 -0.30 21.25
CA THR A 50 16.40 0.19 21.33
C THR A 50 16.57 1.58 21.96
N LYS A 51 15.48 2.32 22.23
CA LYS A 51 15.45 3.58 22.98
C LYS A 51 15.10 3.39 24.46
N ALA A 52 15.04 2.15 24.95
CA ALA A 52 15.01 1.79 26.37
C ALA A 52 16.26 0.95 26.71
N PRO A 53 16.94 1.18 27.85
CA PRO A 53 18.13 0.43 28.25
C PRO A 53 17.95 -1.10 28.26
N LEU A 54 16.76 -1.58 28.65
CA LEU A 54 16.42 -3.00 28.72
C LEU A 54 15.40 -3.43 27.65
N GLY A 55 15.00 -2.54 26.75
CA GLY A 55 13.92 -2.81 25.78
C GLY A 55 14.18 -4.02 24.87
N PRO A 56 15.34 -4.12 24.18
CA PRO A 56 15.61 -5.26 23.30
C PRO A 56 15.75 -6.58 24.09
N LYS A 57 16.33 -6.53 25.29
CA LYS A 57 16.45 -7.67 26.20
C LYS A 57 15.07 -8.16 26.65
N PHE A 58 14.21 -7.27 27.12
CA PHE A 58 12.84 -7.61 27.54
C PHE A 58 12.03 -8.24 26.41
N MET A 59 12.11 -7.70 25.18
CA MET A 59 11.47 -8.30 24.00
C MET A 59 11.96 -9.74 23.74
N ALA A 60 13.27 -9.99 23.89
CA ALA A 60 13.85 -11.32 23.76
C ALA A 60 13.41 -12.25 24.91
N ASP A 61 13.41 -11.79 26.16
CA ASP A 61 12.99 -12.56 27.34
C ASP A 61 11.53 -13.02 27.20
N VAL A 62 10.62 -12.15 26.74
CA VAL A 62 9.20 -12.51 26.53
C VAL A 62 9.05 -13.54 25.40
N LEU A 63 9.80 -13.42 24.31
CA LEU A 63 9.81 -14.40 23.21
C LEU A 63 10.38 -15.76 23.67
N GLN A 64 11.49 -15.76 24.41
CA GLN A 64 12.12 -16.97 24.94
C GLN A 64 11.20 -17.69 25.94
N ASN A 65 10.58 -16.96 26.87
CA ASN A 65 9.62 -17.53 27.82
C ASN A 65 8.41 -18.14 27.09
N TRP A 66 7.85 -17.45 26.11
CA TRP A 66 6.72 -17.96 25.31
C TRP A 66 7.09 -19.24 24.54
N MET A 67 8.27 -19.28 23.90
CA MET A 67 8.78 -20.49 23.24
C MET A 67 9.06 -21.64 24.23
N SER A 68 9.56 -21.34 25.43
CA SER A 68 9.81 -22.33 26.48
C SER A 68 8.51 -22.97 26.95
N LEU A 69 7.49 -22.16 27.26
CA LEU A 69 6.15 -22.64 27.64
C LEU A 69 5.49 -23.46 26.51
N ALA A 70 5.66 -23.05 25.25
CA ALA A 70 5.18 -23.81 24.10
C ALA A 70 5.86 -25.19 24.00
N ARG A 71 7.19 -25.25 24.16
CA ARG A 71 7.95 -26.52 24.18
C ARG A 71 7.52 -27.41 25.33
N ALA A 72 7.39 -26.88 26.54
CA ALA A 72 6.95 -27.63 27.73
C ALA A 72 5.56 -28.28 27.52
N LYS A 73 4.62 -27.55 26.90
CA LYS A 73 3.31 -28.09 26.52
C LYS A 73 3.36 -29.13 25.41
N LEU A 74 4.31 -29.03 24.47
CA LEU A 74 4.52 -30.03 23.42
C LEU A 74 5.22 -31.31 23.92
N SER A 75 6.01 -31.22 25.00
CA SER A 75 6.63 -32.37 25.67
C SER A 75 5.72 -33.08 26.68
N ALA A 76 4.56 -32.49 27.02
CA ALA A 76 3.54 -33.16 27.83
C ALA A 76 2.99 -34.42 27.11
N PRO A 77 2.39 -35.40 27.84
CA PRO A 77 1.96 -36.67 27.25
C PRO A 77 1.10 -36.49 26.00
N ARG A 78 1.56 -37.09 24.88
CA ARG A 78 1.07 -36.86 23.50
C ARG A 78 -0.44 -37.05 23.26
N ALA A 79 -1.20 -37.61 24.21
CA ALA A 79 -2.62 -37.93 24.05
C ALA A 79 -3.50 -36.69 23.84
N GLU A 80 -3.40 -35.67 24.69
CA GLU A 80 -4.24 -34.46 24.58
C GLU A 80 -3.85 -33.60 23.37
N ALA A 81 -2.55 -33.34 23.18
CA ALA A 81 -2.07 -32.53 22.06
C ALA A 81 -2.46 -33.14 20.69
N ARG A 82 -2.40 -34.48 20.56
CA ARG A 82 -2.88 -35.17 19.36
C ARG A 82 -4.39 -35.02 19.16
N HIS A 83 -5.21 -34.98 20.22
CA HIS A 83 -6.65 -34.77 20.07
C HIS A 83 -6.98 -33.36 19.57
N SER A 84 -6.37 -32.31 20.14
CA SER A 84 -6.60 -30.93 19.70
C SER A 84 -6.11 -30.67 18.27
N ILE A 85 -4.90 -31.13 17.92
CA ILE A 85 -4.35 -31.00 16.57
C ILE A 85 -5.17 -31.83 15.56
N SER A 86 -5.61 -33.05 15.94
CA SER A 86 -6.49 -33.87 15.09
C SER A 86 -7.86 -33.23 14.86
N ARG A 87 -8.37 -32.41 15.78
CA ARG A 87 -9.64 -31.69 15.60
C ARG A 87 -9.49 -30.60 14.55
N LEU A 88 -8.47 -29.76 14.69
CA LEU A 88 -8.15 -28.69 13.74
C LEU A 88 -7.77 -29.25 12.34
N ALA A 89 -7.00 -30.34 12.28
CA ALA A 89 -6.58 -30.94 11.01
C ALA A 89 -7.68 -31.76 10.29
N ARG A 90 -8.75 -32.16 11.00
CA ARG A 90 -9.92 -32.85 10.39
C ARG A 90 -11.03 -31.90 9.97
N ASP A 91 -11.03 -30.66 10.47
CA ASP A 91 -12.00 -29.66 10.07
C ASP A 91 -11.66 -29.10 8.67
N LYS A 92 -11.99 -29.90 7.65
CA LYS A 92 -11.86 -29.55 6.22
C LYS A 92 -12.71 -28.34 5.82
N ASN A 93 -13.58 -27.85 6.71
CA ASN A 93 -14.45 -26.70 6.48
C ASN A 93 -13.87 -25.41 7.08
N LEU A 94 -12.72 -25.44 7.76
CA LEU A 94 -11.99 -24.22 8.10
C LEU A 94 -11.63 -23.47 6.81
N PRO A 95 -12.22 -22.30 6.54
CA PRO A 95 -11.91 -21.58 5.32
C PRO A 95 -10.43 -21.18 5.38
N LEU A 96 -9.70 -21.44 4.30
CA LEU A 96 -8.35 -20.90 4.13
C LEU A 96 -8.38 -19.39 4.42
N PRO A 97 -7.39 -18.82 5.13
CA PRO A 97 -7.34 -17.39 5.34
C PRO A 97 -7.48 -16.68 3.99
N PRO A 98 -8.44 -15.74 3.82
CA PRO A 98 -8.37 -14.83 2.70
C PRO A 98 -7.03 -14.11 2.86
N ALA A 99 -6.15 -14.25 1.87
CA ALA A 99 -4.72 -13.96 2.03
C ALA A 99 -4.53 -12.55 2.62
N LEU A 100 -4.17 -12.50 3.91
CA LEU A 100 -4.17 -11.27 4.73
C LEU A 100 -3.31 -10.17 4.09
N PHE A 101 -2.26 -10.62 3.40
CA PHE A 101 -1.64 -9.92 2.29
C PHE A 101 -1.47 -10.95 1.16
N GLY A 102 -1.67 -10.52 -0.09
CA GLY A 102 -1.66 -11.40 -1.26
C GLY A 102 -0.27 -11.93 -1.63
N ALA A 103 0.28 -12.82 -0.82
CA ALA A 103 1.45 -13.62 -1.16
C ALA A 103 1.02 -14.84 -1.99
N GLU A 104 1.28 -14.75 -3.30
CA GLU A 104 1.58 -15.83 -4.24
C GLU A 104 0.97 -17.22 -3.97
N GLY A 105 -0.04 -17.61 -4.77
CA GLY A 105 -0.44 -19.02 -4.90
C GLY A 105 -1.83 -19.28 -5.46
N SER A 106 -2.85 -18.56 -4.98
CA SER A 106 -4.27 -18.86 -5.27
C SER A 106 -5.08 -17.66 -5.77
N VAL A 107 -4.52 -16.89 -6.71
CA VAL A 107 -5.18 -15.75 -7.41
C VAL A 107 -6.23 -16.23 -8.44
N ALA A 108 -7.07 -17.19 -8.04
CA ALA A 108 -8.24 -17.66 -8.79
C ALA A 108 -9.57 -17.25 -8.13
N ALA A 109 -9.57 -16.93 -6.82
CA ALA A 109 -10.79 -16.69 -6.05
C ALA A 109 -11.34 -15.25 -6.11
N SER A 110 -10.62 -14.31 -6.73
CA SER A 110 -11.20 -13.01 -7.12
C SER A 110 -10.60 -12.57 -8.44
N GLY A 111 -11.45 -12.32 -9.44
CA GLY A 111 -11.06 -12.02 -10.83
C GLY A 111 -10.46 -10.63 -11.04
N ALA A 112 -9.58 -10.20 -10.14
CA ALA A 112 -8.88 -8.93 -10.20
C ALA A 112 -7.75 -8.97 -11.23
N ARG A 113 -7.66 -7.93 -12.06
CA ARG A 113 -6.57 -7.71 -13.02
C ARG A 113 -5.65 -6.63 -12.48
N CYS A 114 -4.42 -7.03 -12.19
CA CYS A 114 -3.40 -6.14 -11.62
C CYS A 114 -2.42 -5.68 -12.69
N TYR A 115 -2.09 -4.39 -12.64
CA TYR A 115 -1.27 -3.68 -13.62
C TYR A 115 -0.15 -2.93 -12.88
N GLY A 116 1.09 -3.11 -13.31
CA GLY A 116 2.25 -2.39 -12.78
C GLY A 116 2.84 -1.41 -13.78
N PHE A 117 3.65 -0.47 -13.29
CA PHE A 117 4.50 0.34 -14.15
C PHE A 117 5.87 -0.33 -14.30
N GLY A 118 6.15 -0.82 -15.52
CA GLY A 118 7.46 -1.38 -15.88
C GLY A 118 8.41 -0.31 -16.45
N HIS A 119 9.68 -0.66 -16.53
CA HIS A 119 10.62 0.11 -17.33
C HIS A 119 10.26 -0.10 -18.81
N LEU A 120 10.09 0.99 -19.59
CA LEU A 120 9.76 0.90 -21.01
C LEU A 120 10.99 0.46 -21.83
N LEU A 121 11.35 -0.82 -21.72
CA LEU A 121 12.51 -1.38 -22.41
C LEU A 121 12.31 -1.38 -23.94
N ASN A 122 11.17 -1.89 -24.43
CA ASN A 122 10.95 -2.13 -25.86
C ASN A 122 9.58 -1.61 -26.37
N HIS A 123 9.23 -0.34 -26.13
CA HIS A 123 7.95 0.32 -26.48
C HIS A 123 6.68 -0.26 -25.83
N HIS A 124 6.72 -1.49 -25.35
CA HIS A 124 5.75 -2.10 -24.46
C HIS A 124 6.45 -2.34 -23.11
N GLY A 125 5.78 -1.96 -22.01
CA GLY A 125 6.36 -1.97 -20.68
C GLY A 125 6.45 -3.37 -20.12
N ASP A 126 7.61 -4.02 -20.28
CA ASP A 126 7.88 -5.31 -19.66
C ASP A 126 8.22 -5.12 -18.17
N ILE A 127 7.60 -5.93 -17.31
CA ILE A 127 7.78 -5.85 -15.85
C ILE A 127 8.60 -7.05 -15.42
N ASP A 128 9.86 -6.82 -15.07
CA ASP A 128 10.63 -7.81 -14.34
C ASP A 128 10.13 -7.94 -12.88
N THR A 129 10.12 -9.17 -12.36
CA THR A 129 9.93 -9.59 -10.95
C THR A 129 8.53 -9.81 -10.33
N SER A 130 7.41 -9.89 -11.07
CA SER A 130 6.30 -10.75 -10.61
C SER A 130 5.41 -11.28 -11.75
N ARG A 131 5.07 -12.58 -11.71
CA ARG A 131 4.19 -13.24 -12.70
C ARG A 131 2.73 -12.75 -12.67
N THR A 132 2.37 -11.87 -11.74
CA THR A 132 0.99 -11.46 -11.43
C THR A 132 0.64 -10.05 -11.90
N LEU A 133 1.63 -9.21 -12.22
CA LEU A 133 1.39 -7.85 -12.72
C LEU A 133 1.50 -7.80 -14.24
N ARG A 134 0.47 -7.27 -14.90
CA ARG A 134 0.53 -6.94 -16.34
C ARG A 134 1.23 -5.61 -16.56
N GLY A 135 2.04 -5.52 -17.60
CA GLY A 135 2.58 -4.25 -18.09
C GLY A 135 1.46 -3.26 -18.40
N LEU A 136 1.45 -2.10 -17.75
CA LEU A 136 0.50 -1.02 -18.06
C LEU A 136 1.10 -0.12 -19.15
N PRO A 137 0.62 -0.14 -20.41
CA PRO A 137 0.92 0.93 -21.34
C PRO A 137 0.33 2.24 -20.81
N TRP A 138 1.11 3.32 -20.89
CA TRP A 138 0.67 4.65 -20.46
C TRP A 138 1.20 5.72 -21.42
N ARG A 139 0.51 6.86 -21.45
CA ARG A 139 0.90 8.05 -22.22
C ARG A 139 0.89 9.28 -21.33
N THR A 140 1.63 10.32 -21.71
CA THR A 140 1.65 11.57 -20.95
C THR A 140 1.60 12.80 -21.83
N ALA A 141 0.96 13.84 -21.30
CA ALA A 141 0.85 15.15 -21.92
C ALA A 141 1.09 16.24 -20.87
N PHE A 142 1.44 17.43 -21.33
CA PHE A 142 1.41 18.64 -20.52
C PHE A 142 0.36 19.59 -21.09
N CYS A 143 -0.51 20.12 -20.23
CA CYS A 143 -1.52 21.09 -20.64
C CYS A 143 -1.35 22.43 -19.91
N THR A 144 -1.34 23.52 -20.67
CA THR A 144 -1.21 24.89 -20.15
C THR A 144 -2.52 25.38 -19.53
N ARG A 145 -2.56 26.65 -19.09
CA ARG A 145 -3.80 27.27 -18.59
C ARG A 145 -4.81 27.51 -19.71
N ASP A 146 -4.31 27.69 -20.92
CA ASP A 146 -5.02 28.20 -22.11
C ASP A 146 -5.65 27.05 -22.93
N GLY A 147 -5.73 25.85 -22.34
CA GLY A 147 -6.29 24.65 -22.98
C GLY A 147 -5.34 23.90 -23.91
N GLY A 148 -4.21 24.50 -24.29
CA GLY A 148 -3.19 23.87 -25.12
C GLY A 148 -2.57 22.64 -24.44
N CYS A 149 -2.78 21.46 -25.02
CA CYS A 149 -2.22 20.18 -24.56
C CYS A 149 -1.21 19.64 -25.57
N ALA A 150 0.05 19.51 -25.16
CA ALA A 150 1.09 18.87 -25.94
C ALA A 150 1.28 17.42 -25.45
N ASN A 151 1.10 16.46 -26.36
CA ASN A 151 1.47 15.06 -26.10
C ASN A 151 3.00 14.98 -26.03
N HIS A 152 3.51 14.37 -24.97
CA HIS A 152 4.92 14.31 -24.66
C HIS A 152 5.23 12.91 -24.11
N ASP A 153 5.04 11.88 -24.94
CA ASP A 153 5.42 10.48 -24.66
C ASP A 153 6.98 10.30 -24.64
N LEU A 154 7.66 11.21 -23.93
CA LEU A 154 9.09 11.34 -23.80
C LEU A 154 9.62 10.31 -22.81
N ARG A 155 10.66 9.56 -23.21
CA ARG A 155 11.42 8.68 -22.32
C ARG A 155 12.34 9.49 -21.39
N VAL A 156 11.76 10.20 -20.43
CA VAL A 156 12.51 10.89 -19.39
C VAL A 156 13.15 9.86 -18.46
N ARG A 157 14.48 9.80 -18.46
CA ARG A 157 15.25 8.96 -17.51
C ARG A 157 15.17 9.57 -16.12
N CYS A 158 14.94 8.75 -15.09
CA CYS A 158 14.95 9.20 -13.70
C CYS A 158 16.39 9.37 -13.16
N ASP A 159 17.05 10.43 -13.59
CA ASP A 159 18.23 10.98 -12.92
C ASP A 159 17.73 11.88 -11.78
N VAL A 160 17.82 11.40 -10.54
CA VAL A 160 17.21 12.07 -9.37
C VAL A 160 17.73 13.50 -9.20
N ALA A 161 19.02 13.76 -9.44
CA ALA A 161 19.60 15.09 -9.32
C ALA A 161 19.04 16.05 -10.39
N LYS A 162 19.02 15.63 -11.67
CA LYS A 162 18.49 16.45 -12.77
C LYS A 162 16.99 16.66 -12.67
N VAL A 163 16.24 15.63 -12.27
CA VAL A 163 14.78 15.69 -12.09
C VAL A 163 14.38 16.63 -10.95
N LEU A 164 15.15 16.69 -9.86
CA LEU A 164 14.90 17.64 -8.77
C LEU A 164 15.33 19.07 -9.13
N ALA A 165 16.41 19.25 -9.89
CA ALA A 165 16.87 20.56 -10.35
C ALA A 165 15.97 21.18 -11.43
N SER A 166 15.45 20.36 -12.36
CA SER A 166 14.56 20.79 -13.45
C SER A 166 13.43 19.77 -13.65
N PRO A 167 12.36 19.83 -12.85
CA PRO A 167 11.25 18.88 -12.94
C PRO A 167 10.59 18.87 -14.33
N PRO A 168 10.44 17.68 -14.96
CA PRO A 168 9.79 17.57 -16.26
C PRO A 168 8.31 18.00 -16.16
N PRO A 169 7.73 18.60 -17.22
CA PRO A 169 6.32 19.01 -17.25
C PRO A 169 5.34 17.83 -17.37
N VAL A 170 5.82 16.60 -17.31
CA VAL A 170 5.11 15.36 -17.67
C VAL A 170 5.31 14.29 -16.61
N TRP A 171 4.58 13.19 -16.75
CA TRP A 171 4.82 12.00 -15.94
C TRP A 171 6.00 11.19 -16.49
N PHE A 172 6.81 10.62 -15.62
CA PHE A 172 7.98 9.83 -15.98
C PHE A 172 8.12 8.61 -15.06
N TYR A 173 8.69 7.52 -15.57
CA TYR A 173 8.98 6.35 -14.76
C TYR A 173 10.25 6.57 -13.93
N CYS A 174 10.21 6.18 -12.65
CA CYS A 174 11.37 6.13 -11.78
C CYS A 174 11.43 4.81 -11.02
N ALA A 175 12.55 4.09 -11.13
CA ALA A 175 12.80 2.86 -10.39
C ALA A 175 13.11 3.08 -8.89
N ASN A 176 13.42 4.32 -8.50
CA ASN A 176 13.91 4.69 -7.17
C ASN A 176 13.06 5.81 -6.53
N THR A 177 13.30 6.06 -5.25
CA THR A 177 12.73 7.17 -4.49
C THR A 177 13.31 8.52 -4.91
N LEU A 178 12.48 9.57 -4.79
CA LEU A 178 12.82 11.01 -4.82
C LEU A 178 13.80 11.49 -3.72
N SER A 179 14.62 10.62 -3.13
CA SER A 179 15.36 10.90 -1.89
C SER A 179 16.86 10.64 -2.02
N SER A 180 17.65 11.24 -1.11
CA SER A 180 19.04 10.84 -0.86
C SER A 180 19.14 10.13 0.49
N PRO A 181 19.73 8.91 0.57
CA PRO A 181 20.08 8.06 -0.56
C PRO A 181 18.83 7.57 -1.32
N PRO A 182 18.98 7.21 -2.61
CA PRO A 182 17.89 6.59 -3.38
C PRO A 182 17.64 5.17 -2.88
N LYS A 183 16.37 4.78 -2.77
CA LYS A 183 15.91 3.42 -2.45
C LYS A 183 15.09 2.88 -3.61
N ARG A 184 15.16 1.57 -3.90
CA ARG A 184 14.33 0.94 -4.95
C ARG A 184 12.86 1.07 -4.57
N ASP A 185 12.10 1.71 -5.45
CA ASP A 185 10.70 2.09 -5.25
C ASP A 185 10.10 2.40 -6.64
N PRO A 186 9.73 1.40 -7.44
CA PRO A 186 9.40 1.58 -8.85
C PRO A 186 7.99 2.16 -9.07
N GLY A 187 7.85 3.26 -9.81
CA GLY A 187 6.55 3.82 -10.18
C GLY A 187 6.64 5.01 -11.14
N VAL A 188 5.49 5.48 -11.64
CA VAL A 188 5.43 6.73 -12.42
C VAL A 188 5.20 7.91 -11.49
N VAL A 189 5.96 8.98 -11.73
CA VAL A 189 5.99 10.21 -10.93
C VAL A 189 5.63 11.38 -11.85
N GLY A 190 4.81 12.29 -11.37
CA GLY A 190 4.72 13.64 -11.92
C GLY A 190 5.02 14.66 -10.83
N LEU A 191 5.59 15.80 -11.24
CA LEU A 191 6.11 16.82 -10.32
C LEU A 191 5.55 18.24 -10.57
N ARG A 192 4.76 18.44 -11.62
CA ARG A 192 4.30 19.77 -12.05
C ARG A 192 2.79 19.80 -12.32
N PRO A 193 2.08 20.87 -11.90
CA PRO A 193 0.69 21.10 -12.28
C PRO A 193 0.48 21.04 -13.79
N GLY A 194 -0.64 20.45 -14.22
CA GLY A 194 -0.94 20.31 -15.66
C GLY A 194 -0.30 19.10 -16.33
N ALA A 195 0.61 18.37 -15.66
CA ALA A 195 1.09 17.07 -16.11
C ALA A 195 -0.04 16.04 -16.09
N GLN A 196 -0.30 15.39 -17.22
CA GLN A 196 -1.37 14.40 -17.38
C GLN A 196 -0.82 13.02 -17.72
N LEU A 197 -1.41 12.00 -17.13
CA LEU A 197 -1.13 10.58 -17.35
C LEU A 197 -2.41 9.93 -17.88
N TYR A 198 -2.30 9.19 -18.98
CA TYR A 198 -3.41 8.43 -19.56
C TYR A 198 -3.11 6.93 -19.47
N LEU A 199 -4.02 6.21 -18.85
CA LEU A 199 -3.95 4.78 -18.54
C LEU A 199 -5.06 4.05 -19.31
N PRO A 200 -4.80 3.54 -20.52
CA PRO A 200 -5.66 2.54 -21.16
C PRO A 200 -5.63 1.24 -20.34
N ILE A 201 -6.78 0.85 -19.80
CA ILE A 201 -6.97 -0.36 -19.00
C ILE A 201 -8.13 -1.19 -19.55
N ASP A 202 -7.99 -2.51 -19.45
CA ASP A 202 -9.04 -3.46 -19.82
C ASP A 202 -9.89 -3.77 -18.59
N THR A 203 -11.05 -3.13 -18.51
CA THR A 203 -11.99 -3.25 -17.39
C THR A 203 -12.88 -4.49 -17.47
N ARG A 204 -12.76 -5.34 -18.49
CA ARG A 204 -13.45 -6.65 -18.48
C ARG A 204 -12.95 -7.45 -17.29
N VAL A 205 -13.88 -7.97 -16.47
CA VAL A 205 -13.57 -8.87 -15.36
C VAL A 205 -14.33 -10.17 -15.58
N VAL A 206 -13.74 -11.31 -15.20
CA VAL A 206 -14.13 -12.65 -15.67
C VAL A 206 -15.59 -13.03 -15.34
N SER A 207 -16.26 -12.29 -14.46
CA SER A 207 -17.63 -12.52 -14.01
C SER A 207 -18.72 -11.72 -14.76
N SER A 208 -18.38 -10.86 -15.73
CA SER A 208 -19.39 -10.10 -16.49
C SER A 208 -20.02 -10.97 -17.60
N GLY A 209 -21.12 -11.66 -17.26
CA GLY A 209 -21.92 -12.44 -18.21
C GLY A 209 -22.65 -11.55 -19.24
N SER A 210 -22.72 -12.05 -20.47
CA SER A 210 -23.26 -11.43 -21.70
C SER A 210 -22.69 -10.06 -22.10
N ALA A 211 -22.33 -9.92 -23.38
CA ALA A 211 -21.76 -8.69 -23.92
C ALA A 211 -22.76 -7.51 -23.93
N GLU A 212 -24.06 -7.80 -23.92
CA GLU A 212 -25.15 -6.84 -24.08
C GLU A 212 -25.23 -5.78 -22.97
N ASN A 213 -24.69 -6.06 -21.78
CA ASN A 213 -24.70 -5.14 -20.64
C ASN A 213 -23.30 -4.59 -20.26
N ALA A 214 -22.28 -4.77 -21.11
CA ALA A 214 -20.91 -4.38 -20.81
C ALA A 214 -20.76 -2.89 -20.44
N ALA A 215 -21.47 -1.99 -21.12
CA ALA A 215 -21.39 -0.53 -20.89
C ALA A 215 -21.89 -0.07 -19.50
N SER A 216 -22.91 -0.76 -18.96
CA SER A 216 -23.50 -0.45 -17.65
C SER A 216 -22.94 -1.30 -16.52
N THR A 217 -22.11 -2.30 -16.83
CA THR A 217 -21.50 -3.19 -15.83
C THR A 217 -20.58 -2.41 -14.90
N PRO A 218 -20.83 -2.40 -13.57
CA PRO A 218 -19.96 -1.72 -12.62
C PRO A 218 -18.68 -2.51 -12.36
N VAL A 219 -17.57 -1.79 -12.24
CA VAL A 219 -16.26 -2.32 -11.85
C VAL A 219 -15.63 -1.41 -10.79
N ILE A 220 -14.73 -1.96 -9.96
CA ILE A 220 -13.90 -1.15 -9.07
C ILE A 220 -12.51 -1.02 -9.67
N ILE A 221 -12.08 0.22 -9.86
CA ILE A 221 -10.71 0.58 -10.20
C ILE A 221 -10.03 1.07 -8.94
N SER A 222 -8.86 0.50 -8.63
CA SER A 222 -8.05 0.82 -7.46
C SER A 222 -6.68 1.32 -7.91
N LEU A 223 -6.26 2.49 -7.43
CA LEU A 223 -4.95 3.10 -7.69
C LEU A 223 -4.10 3.03 -6.42
N VAL A 224 -2.89 2.46 -6.51
CA VAL A 224 -1.90 2.47 -5.43
C VAL A 224 -0.95 3.65 -5.65
N TYR A 225 -0.89 4.55 -4.68
CA TYR A 225 -0.12 5.80 -4.76
C TYR A 225 0.71 6.04 -3.50
N LEU A 226 1.76 6.86 -3.63
CA LEU A 226 2.54 7.31 -2.48
C LEU A 226 1.76 8.42 -1.78
N ALA A 227 1.55 8.29 -0.47
CA ALA A 227 1.21 9.39 0.40
C ALA A 227 2.41 9.73 1.31
N SER A 228 2.61 11.01 1.62
CA SER A 228 3.74 11.47 2.43
C SER A 228 3.45 12.82 3.09
N PHE A 229 4.17 13.12 4.16
CA PHE A 229 4.01 14.35 4.96
C PHE A 229 4.62 15.61 4.34
N GLN A 230 5.34 15.52 3.22
CA GLN A 230 5.99 16.68 2.61
C GLN A 230 6.16 16.57 1.09
N GLY A 231 6.05 17.71 0.41
CA GLY A 231 6.29 17.86 -1.03
C GLY A 231 5.25 17.19 -1.94
N MET A 232 4.16 16.66 -1.39
CA MET A 232 3.13 15.92 -2.12
C MET A 232 2.06 16.85 -2.69
N GLY A 233 1.58 16.53 -3.89
CA GLY A 233 0.50 17.25 -4.56
C GLY A 233 -0.84 16.53 -4.52
N ILE A 234 -1.85 17.18 -5.09
CA ILE A 234 -3.18 16.62 -5.32
C ILE A 234 -3.28 16.20 -6.80
N ALA A 235 -3.82 15.01 -7.07
CA ALA A 235 -4.12 14.55 -8.43
C ALA A 235 -5.63 14.44 -8.67
N ARG A 236 -6.08 14.90 -9.83
CA ARG A 236 -7.45 14.69 -10.33
C ARG A 236 -7.51 13.41 -11.14
N VAL A 237 -8.43 12.51 -10.80
CA VAL A 237 -8.71 11.27 -11.54
C VAL A 237 -10.06 11.38 -12.25
N SER A 238 -10.13 10.89 -13.49
CA SER A 238 -11.37 10.83 -14.28
C SER A 238 -11.28 9.86 -15.43
N CYS A 239 -12.38 9.20 -15.78
CA CYS A 239 -12.50 8.43 -17.01
C CYS A 239 -12.74 9.39 -18.20
N VAL A 240 -12.01 9.18 -19.30
CA VAL A 240 -12.03 10.08 -20.47
C VAL A 240 -12.38 9.39 -21.80
N SER A 241 -12.47 8.05 -21.83
CA SER A 241 -12.91 7.28 -22.99
C SER A 241 -13.28 5.84 -22.59
N GLY A 242 -14.23 5.21 -23.28
CA GLY A 242 -14.61 3.79 -23.14
C GLY A 242 -15.40 3.42 -21.89
N CYS A 243 -15.19 4.13 -20.78
CA CYS A 243 -15.83 3.92 -19.48
C CYS A 243 -16.22 5.27 -18.86
N SER A 244 -17.15 5.26 -17.90
CA SER A 244 -17.50 6.44 -17.12
C SER A 244 -17.20 6.24 -15.64
N CYS A 245 -16.78 7.29 -14.94
CA CYS A 245 -16.60 7.26 -13.49
C CYS A 245 -16.66 8.69 -12.91
N PRO A 246 -16.99 8.84 -11.61
CA PRO A 246 -16.94 10.13 -10.94
C PRO A 246 -15.54 10.77 -11.03
N ARG A 247 -15.50 12.10 -11.17
CA ARG A 247 -14.24 12.84 -11.04
C ARG A 247 -13.84 12.85 -9.56
N ALA A 248 -12.61 12.48 -9.27
CA ALA A 248 -12.07 12.42 -7.91
C ALA A 248 -10.84 13.31 -7.76
N MET A 249 -10.62 13.83 -6.55
CA MET A 249 -9.37 14.47 -6.14
C MET A 249 -8.71 13.57 -5.09
N ILE A 250 -7.48 13.14 -5.35
CA ILE A 250 -6.67 12.36 -4.42
C ILE A 250 -5.59 13.30 -3.89
N ASP A 251 -5.67 13.63 -2.61
CA ASP A 251 -4.59 14.33 -1.92
C ASP A 251 -3.56 13.32 -1.41
N ALA A 252 -2.32 13.44 -1.88
CA ALA A 252 -1.22 12.59 -1.43
C ALA A 252 -0.45 13.18 -0.24
N HIS A 253 -0.77 14.40 0.19
CA HIS A 253 -0.19 15.00 1.38
C HIS A 253 -0.88 14.50 2.64
N ARG A 254 -0.10 13.98 3.58
CA ARG A 254 -0.57 13.52 4.89
C ARG A 254 0.32 14.09 5.98
N PRO A 255 0.04 15.31 6.49
CA PRO A 255 0.76 15.84 7.64
C PRO A 255 0.64 14.87 8.83
N PRO A 256 1.67 14.74 9.67
CA PRO A 256 1.60 13.87 10.84
C PRO A 256 0.58 14.43 11.84
N SER A 257 -0.18 13.55 12.49
CA SER A 257 -0.97 13.94 13.67
C SER A 257 -0.02 14.30 14.82
N SER A 258 -0.53 14.99 15.85
CA SER A 258 0.29 15.33 17.02
C SER A 258 0.92 14.09 17.65
N GLY A 259 2.26 14.05 17.73
CA GLY A 259 3.03 12.90 18.23
C GLY A 259 3.35 11.80 17.20
N GLU A 260 2.83 11.86 15.98
CA GLU A 260 3.17 10.91 14.91
C GLU A 260 4.46 11.30 14.18
N ARG A 261 5.17 10.30 13.66
CA ARG A 261 6.32 10.55 12.76
C ARG A 261 5.82 10.82 11.35
N GLY A 262 6.43 11.81 10.69
CA GLY A 262 6.32 11.99 9.25
C GLY A 262 6.85 10.76 8.52
N VAL A 263 5.94 9.90 8.05
CA VAL A 263 6.25 8.71 7.25
C VAL A 263 5.66 8.82 5.85
N SER A 264 6.23 8.07 4.91
CA SER A 264 5.63 7.88 3.59
C SER A 264 5.05 6.47 3.52
N VAL A 265 3.83 6.34 3.00
CA VAL A 265 3.08 5.07 2.96
C VAL A 265 2.42 4.89 1.61
N HIS A 266 2.23 3.64 1.19
CA HIS A 266 1.43 3.32 0.01
C HIS A 266 -0.03 3.22 0.42
N LEU A 267 -0.89 4.01 -0.24
CA LEU A 267 -2.33 4.01 -0.03
C LEU A 267 -3.04 3.58 -1.30
N THR A 268 -4.22 3.00 -1.13
CA THR A 268 -5.10 2.60 -2.23
C THR A 268 -6.29 3.54 -2.29
N TYR A 269 -6.50 4.20 -3.42
CA TYR A 269 -7.74 4.92 -3.72
C TYR A 269 -8.59 4.07 -4.66
N SER A 270 -9.81 3.71 -4.24
CA SER A 270 -10.72 2.88 -5.05
C SER A 270 -11.97 3.66 -5.42
N PHE A 271 -12.39 3.57 -6.68
CA PHE A 271 -13.60 4.21 -7.19
C PHE A 271 -14.38 3.24 -8.10
N LYS A 272 -15.69 3.43 -8.17
CA LYS A 272 -16.55 2.70 -9.09
C LYS A 272 -16.49 3.35 -10.48
N ALA A 273 -16.40 2.53 -11.52
CA ALA A 273 -16.59 2.92 -12.90
C ALA A 273 -17.68 2.05 -13.54
N LEU A 274 -18.33 2.56 -14.56
CA LEU A 274 -19.28 1.83 -15.41
C LEU A 274 -18.62 1.60 -16.78
N GLY A 275 -18.70 0.37 -17.27
CA GLY A 275 -18.09 -0.06 -18.52
C GLY A 275 -17.02 -1.12 -18.29
N ALA A 276 -17.40 -2.39 -18.46
CA ALA A 276 -16.50 -3.54 -18.52
C ALA A 276 -16.00 -3.71 -19.97
N VAL A 277 -15.02 -2.88 -20.37
CA VAL A 277 -14.56 -2.73 -21.76
C VAL A 277 -13.05 -2.89 -21.88
N GLU A 278 -12.58 -3.23 -23.08
CA GLU A 278 -11.14 -3.43 -23.32
C GLU A 278 -10.29 -2.16 -23.24
N ASN A 279 -10.88 -0.99 -23.53
CA ASN A 279 -10.16 0.27 -23.72
C ASN A 279 -10.74 1.41 -22.86
N CYS A 280 -10.92 1.15 -21.56
CA CYS A 280 -11.26 2.19 -20.59
C CYS A 280 -10.03 3.08 -20.38
N LYS A 281 -10.12 4.38 -20.72
CA LYS A 281 -9.01 5.33 -20.57
C LYS A 281 -9.21 6.15 -19.30
N VAL A 282 -8.40 5.88 -18.28
CA VAL A 282 -8.35 6.69 -17.05
C VAL A 282 -7.30 7.79 -17.22
N GLN A 283 -7.67 9.03 -16.91
CA GLN A 283 -6.76 10.18 -16.82
C GLN A 283 -6.43 10.45 -15.35
N VAL A 284 -5.15 10.67 -15.06
CA VAL A 284 -4.66 11.23 -13.79
C VAL A 284 -3.90 12.52 -14.10
N ALA A 285 -4.37 13.66 -13.59
CA ALA A 285 -3.78 14.97 -13.88
C ALA A 285 -3.35 15.67 -12.59
N ILE A 286 -2.13 16.20 -12.53
CA ILE A 286 -1.64 16.92 -11.35
C ILE A 286 -2.31 18.29 -11.25
N SER A 287 -2.91 18.55 -10.09
CA SER A 287 -3.63 19.77 -9.80
C SER A 287 -2.68 20.95 -9.62
N LYS A 288 -3.19 22.16 -9.95
CA LYS A 288 -2.58 23.43 -9.56
C LYS A 288 -2.72 23.68 -8.05
N ASN A 289 -3.72 23.07 -7.42
CA ASN A 289 -3.92 23.16 -5.97
C ASN A 289 -3.06 22.09 -5.29
N THR A 290 -2.49 22.45 -4.16
CA THR A 290 -1.79 21.52 -3.25
C THR A 290 -2.12 21.90 -1.81
N SER A 291 -2.13 20.92 -0.92
CA SER A 291 -2.28 21.11 0.52
C SER A 291 -0.93 21.07 1.25
N SER A 292 0.18 20.81 0.54
CA SER A 292 1.54 20.95 1.08
C SER A 292 2.13 22.31 0.71
N LEU A 293 3.26 22.67 1.33
CA LEU A 293 4.00 23.91 1.04
C LEU A 293 4.63 23.87 -0.37
N GLY A 294 3.82 24.16 -1.40
CA GLY A 294 4.23 24.23 -2.81
C GLY A 294 4.55 22.89 -3.49
N GLY A 295 4.37 21.77 -2.80
CA GLY A 295 4.69 20.44 -3.33
C GLY A 295 3.65 19.94 -4.33
N HIS A 296 4.10 19.45 -5.50
CA HIS A 296 3.23 18.87 -6.53
C HIS A 296 3.57 17.42 -6.87
N LYS A 297 4.43 16.74 -6.09
CA LYS A 297 4.82 15.36 -6.34
C LYS A 297 3.62 14.43 -6.17
N PHE A 298 3.30 13.67 -7.21
CA PHE A 298 2.37 12.54 -7.12
C PHE A 298 3.04 11.31 -7.74
N LYS A 299 2.92 10.16 -7.08
CA LYS A 299 3.54 8.90 -7.54
C LYS A 299 2.53 7.75 -7.51
N LEU A 300 2.44 7.03 -8.62
CA LEU A 300 1.60 5.84 -8.80
C LEU A 300 2.48 4.59 -8.99
N PHE A 301 2.06 3.50 -8.37
CA PHE A 301 2.80 2.22 -8.32
C PHE A 301 2.09 1.11 -9.10
N GLN A 302 0.78 1.01 -8.89
CA GLN A 302 -0.02 -0.09 -9.37
C GLN A 302 -1.46 0.38 -9.61
N LEU A 303 -2.12 -0.27 -10.56
CA LEU A 303 -3.56 -0.19 -10.78
C LEU A 303 -4.14 -1.60 -10.67
N ALA A 304 -5.32 -1.74 -10.09
CA ALA A 304 -6.09 -2.98 -10.12
C ALA A 304 -7.52 -2.72 -10.58
N VAL A 305 -8.05 -3.58 -11.44
CA VAL A 305 -9.48 -3.65 -11.76
C VAL A 305 -10.05 -4.91 -11.14
N LYS A 306 -11.21 -4.83 -10.49
CA LYS A 306 -11.95 -6.00 -10.01
C LYS A 306 -13.46 -5.83 -10.19
N ALA A 307 -14.17 -6.94 -10.10
CA ALA A 307 -15.62 -6.94 -9.84
C ALA A 307 -15.94 -6.15 -8.55
N PRO A 308 -17.16 -5.57 -8.46
CA PRO A 308 -17.57 -4.72 -7.34
C PRO A 308 -17.61 -5.45 -5.99
#